data_AF-A0A261BNB7-F1
#
_entry.id   AF-A0A261BNB7-F1
#
_cell.length_a   1.000
_cell.length_b   1.000
_cell.length_c   1.000
_cell.angle_alpha   90.00
_cell.angle_beta   90.00
_cell.angle_gamma   90.00
#
_symmetry.space_group_name_H-M   'P 1'
#
loop_
_entity.id
_entity.type
_entity.pdbx_description
1 polymer ?
#
loop_
_entity_poly.entity_id
_entity_poly.type
_entity_poly.pdbx_seq_one_letter_code
_entity_poly.pdbx_strand_id
1 'polypeptide(L)'
;MNEHSRTFLGKESFYMFIHGMAGTGKTITQWAIRGLIDKELGANAHIATAPIGTAAANIDGRTLFLLPPEKMGHLENVPSWKKGSFT
;
A
#
# COMPACT_ATOMS: atom_id res chain seq x y z
N MET A 1 -17.27 -5.44 -3.20
CA MET A 1 -15.86 -5.78 -3.49
C MET A 1 -15.63 -5.35 -4.92
N ASN A 2 -14.75 -4.38 -5.16
CA ASN A 2 -14.44 -3.92 -6.52
C ASN A 2 -13.07 -4.47 -6.88
N GLU A 3 -13.04 -5.34 -7.89
CA GLU A 3 -11.85 -5.97 -8.42
C GLU A 3 -11.52 -5.35 -9.77
N HIS A 4 -10.28 -4.90 -9.93
CA HIS A 4 -9.78 -4.36 -11.18
C HIS A 4 -8.51 -5.09 -11.56
N SER A 5 -8.46 -5.71 -12.73
CA SER A 5 -7.24 -6.34 -13.25
C SER A 5 -6.43 -5.38 -14.12
N ARG A 6 -5.10 -5.49 -14.08
CA ARG A 6 -4.19 -4.90 -15.09
C ARG A 6 -3.10 -5.90 -15.41
N THR A 7 -2.69 -5.97 -16.68
CA THR A 7 -1.56 -6.78 -17.11
C THR A 7 -0.28 -5.94 -17.03
N PHE A 8 0.75 -6.44 -16.34
CA PHE A 8 2.08 -5.81 -16.30
C PHE A 8 3.14 -6.86 -16.66
N LEU A 9 3.97 -6.57 -17.67
CA LEU A 9 5.02 -7.48 -18.17
C LEU A 9 4.50 -8.90 -18.48
N GLY A 10 3.30 -9.02 -19.07
CA GLY A 10 2.69 -10.31 -19.44
C GLY A 10 2.15 -11.13 -18.25
N LYS A 11 2.17 -10.59 -17.03
CA LYS A 11 1.56 -11.20 -15.85
C LYS A 11 0.29 -10.45 -15.47
N GLU A 12 -0.77 -11.19 -15.17
CA GLU A 12 -2.00 -10.60 -14.63
C GLU A 12 -1.78 -10.16 -13.19
N SER A 13 -2.15 -8.91 -12.90
CA SER A 13 -2.13 -8.34 -11.56
C SER A 13 -3.54 -7.89 -11.20
N PHE A 14 -3.98 -8.23 -9.99
CA PHE A 14 -5.30 -7.89 -9.49
C PHE A 14 -5.19 -6.81 -8.43
N TYR A 15 -6.05 -5.79 -8.53
CA TYR A 15 -6.25 -4.77 -7.52
C TYR A 15 -7.59 -5.03 -6.85
N MET A 16 -7.56 -5.17 -5.52
CA MET A 16 -8.75 -5.40 -4.71
C MET A 16 -8.87 -4.33 -3.64
N PHE A 17 -10.03 -3.68 -3.57
CA PHE A 17 -10.37 -2.75 -2.50
C PHE A 17 -11.39 -3.38 -1.54
N ILE A 18 -10.96 -3.63 -0.30
CA ILE A 18 -11.81 -4.17 0.78
C ILE A 18 -12.28 -3.00 1.67
N HIS A 19 -13.58 -2.72 1.63
CA HIS A 19 -14.23 -1.72 2.47
C HIS A 19 -15.14 -2.39 3.50
N GLY A 20 -15.35 -1.73 4.65
CA GLY A 20 -16.24 -2.22 5.69
C GLY A 20 -16.20 -1.32 6.91
N MET A 21 -17.22 -1.44 7.77
CA MET A 21 -17.32 -0.64 9.01
C MET A 21 -16.19 -0.95 10.00
N ALA A 22 -16.02 -0.13 11.03
CA ALA A 22 -15.08 -0.42 12.11
C ALA A 22 -15.43 -1.75 12.79
N GLY A 23 -14.43 -2.51 13.26
CA GLY A 23 -14.64 -3.80 13.94
C GLY A 23 -14.94 -5.00 13.04
N THR A 24 -15.06 -4.83 11.72
CA THR A 24 -15.41 -5.95 10.80
C THR A 24 -14.24 -6.87 10.43
N GLY A 25 -13.12 -6.83 11.16
CA GLY A 25 -12.00 -7.77 10.94
C GLY A 25 -11.15 -7.58 9.68
N LYS A 26 -11.23 -6.44 8.97
CA LYS A 26 -10.48 -6.22 7.71
C LYS A 26 -8.96 -6.40 7.85
N THR A 27 -8.40 -6.00 8.99
CA THR A 27 -6.97 -6.21 9.30
C THR A 27 -6.63 -7.70 9.35
N ILE A 28 -7.50 -8.53 9.95
CA ILE A 28 -7.32 -9.98 10.03
C ILE A 28 -7.36 -10.59 8.63
N THR A 29 -8.30 -10.16 7.79
CA THR A 29 -8.36 -10.60 6.38
C THR A 29 -7.10 -10.21 5.61
N GLN A 30 -6.55 -9.01 5.85
CA GLN A 30 -5.31 -8.56 5.21
C GLN A 30 -4.10 -9.42 5.62
N TRP A 31 -4.00 -9.85 6.88
CA TRP A 31 -2.95 -10.78 7.32
C TRP A 31 -3.05 -12.15 6.65
N ALA A 32 -4.27 -12.68 6.47
CA ALA A 32 -4.46 -13.94 5.76
C ALA A 32 -4.01 -13.85 4.29
N ILE A 33 -4.37 -12.76 3.60
CA ILE A 33 -3.94 -12.51 2.22
C ILE A 33 -2.41 -12.39 2.14
N ARG A 34 -1.80 -11.66 3.09
CA ARG A 34 -0.34 -11.55 3.21
C ARG A 34 0.33 -12.93 3.30
N GLY A 35 -0.17 -13.80 4.18
CA GLY A 35 0.37 -15.15 4.35
C GLY A 35 0.29 -15.99 3.07
N LEU A 36 -0.77 -15.82 2.27
CA LEU A 36 -0.89 -16.48 0.96
C LEU A 36 0.14 -15.93 -0.04
N ILE A 37 0.32 -14.61 -0.09
CA ILE A 37 1.32 -13.97 -0.97
C ILE A 37 2.73 -14.46 -0.64
N ASP A 38 3.10 -14.47 0.65
CA ASP A 38 4.42 -14.93 1.09
C ASP A 38 4.65 -16.42 0.83
N LYS A 39 3.60 -17.24 0.91
CA LYS A 39 3.69 -18.66 0.59
C LYS A 39 3.98 -18.90 -0.90
N GLU A 40 3.32 -18.15 -1.78
CA GLU A 40 3.42 -18.34 -3.24
C GLU A 40 4.66 -17.67 -3.84
N LEU A 41 5.02 -16.47 -3.37
CA LEU A 41 6.09 -15.65 -3.95
C LEU A 41 7.39 -15.65 -3.14
N GLY A 42 7.40 -16.30 -1.97
CA GLY A 42 8.52 -16.35 -1.05
C GLY A 42 8.39 -15.37 0.12
N ALA A 43 9.13 -15.65 1.20
CA ALA A 43 9.08 -14.84 2.40
C ALA A 43 9.44 -13.37 2.13
N ASN A 44 8.61 -12.45 2.63
CA ASN A 44 8.75 -11.00 2.45
C ASN A 44 8.51 -10.50 1.02
N ALA A 45 7.70 -11.22 0.23
CA ALA A 45 7.35 -10.79 -1.13
C ALA A 45 6.34 -9.63 -1.15
N HIS A 46 5.79 -9.22 0.00
CA HIS A 46 4.82 -8.14 0.13
C HIS A 46 5.40 -6.91 0.84
N ILE A 47 4.77 -5.76 0.61
CA ILE A 47 5.02 -4.52 1.34
C ILE A 47 3.70 -4.10 2.00
N ALA A 48 3.65 -4.11 3.33
CA ALA A 48 2.50 -3.67 4.10
C ALA A 48 2.67 -2.22 4.58
N THR A 49 1.70 -1.35 4.30
CA THR A 49 1.80 0.09 4.62
C THR A 49 0.49 0.69 5.10
N ALA A 50 0.57 1.70 5.96
CA ALA A 50 -0.56 2.53 6.40
C ALA A 50 -0.15 4.01 6.54
N PRO A 51 -1.09 4.96 6.48
CA PRO A 51 -0.76 6.39 6.57
C PRO A 51 -0.43 6.89 7.99
N ILE A 52 -0.81 6.14 9.04
CA ILE A 52 -0.61 6.51 10.45
C ILE A 52 0.29 5.46 11.13
N GLY A 53 1.23 5.91 11.96
CA GLY A 53 2.19 5.03 12.65
C GLY A 53 1.56 3.90 13.47
N THR A 54 0.54 4.21 14.27
CA THR A 54 -0.19 3.19 15.06
C THR A 54 -0.91 2.17 14.19
N ALA A 55 -1.49 2.60 13.06
CA ALA A 55 -2.12 1.70 12.10
C ALA A 55 -1.10 0.83 11.35
N ALA A 56 0.08 1.36 11.04
CA ALA A 56 1.17 0.61 10.42
C ALA A 56 1.72 -0.46 11.38
N ALA A 57 1.92 -0.12 12.66
CA ALA A 57 2.32 -1.07 13.69
C ALA A 57 1.31 -2.22 13.83
N ASN A 58 0.01 -1.92 13.75
CA ASN A 58 -1.05 -2.94 13.79
C ASN A 58 -1.08 -3.89 12.59
N ILE A 59 -0.28 -3.67 11.54
CA ILE A 59 -0.16 -4.61 10.40
C ILE A 59 1.27 -5.12 10.19
N ASP A 60 2.15 -4.91 11.18
CA ASP A 60 3.60 -5.12 11.07
C ASP A 60 4.21 -4.46 9.82
N GLY A 61 3.65 -3.29 9.46
CA GLY A 61 3.99 -2.57 8.25
C GLY A 61 4.80 -1.30 8.51
N ARG A 62 4.94 -0.49 7.46
CA ARG A 62 5.62 0.82 7.52
C ARG A 62 4.66 1.96 7.25
N THR A 63 4.95 3.12 7.81
CA THR A 63 4.19 4.32 7.47
C THR A 63 4.57 4.79 6.08
N LEU A 64 3.59 4.92 5.18
CA LEU A 64 3.79 5.60 3.91
C LEU A 64 3.21 7.01 4.03
N PHE A 65 4.06 8.02 3.95
CA PHE A 65 3.60 9.40 3.84
C PHE A 65 3.01 9.59 2.45
N LEU A 66 1.70 9.34 2.32
CA LEU A 66 0.97 9.79 1.15
C LEU A 66 0.95 11.31 1.22
N LEU A 67 1.67 11.96 0.30
CA LEU A 67 1.41 13.36 0.02
C LEU A 67 -0.09 13.51 -0.26
N PRO A 68 -0.75 14.56 0.25
CA PRO A 68 -2.14 14.83 -0.08
C PRO A 68 -2.32 14.76 -1.60
N PRO A 69 -3.43 14.21 -2.14
CA PRO A 69 -3.69 14.18 -3.57
C PRO A 69 -3.52 15.56 -4.24
N GLU A 70 -3.89 16.63 -3.51
CA GLU A 70 -3.71 18.03 -3.88
C GLU A 70 -2.25 18.43 -4.15
N LYS A 71 -1.28 17.72 -3.58
CA LYS A 71 0.15 17.94 -3.77
C LYS A 71 0.79 17.00 -4.79
N MET A 72 0.08 15.99 -5.29
CA MET A 72 0.62 15.07 -6.31
C MET A 72 0.75 15.73 -7.69
N GLY A 73 -0.17 16.61 -8.08
CA GLY A 73 -0.07 17.39 -9.33
C GLY A 73 0.93 18.57 -9.27
N HIS A 74 1.45 18.90 -8.09
CA HIS A 74 2.36 20.03 -7.90
C HIS A 74 3.84 19.63 -7.97
N LEU A 75 4.16 18.34 -7.88
CA LEU A 75 5.53 17.81 -7.91
C LEU A 75 6.15 17.77 -9.31
N GLU A 76 5.33 17.90 -10.35
CA GLU A 76 5.74 17.96 -11.76
C GLU A 76 6.58 19.22 -12.05
N ASN A 77 6.41 20.26 -11.23
CA ASN A 77 7.07 21.57 -11.34
C ASN A 77 8.04 21.88 -10.20
N VAL A 78 8.39 20.91 -9.34
CA VAL A 78 9.40 21.15 -8.29
C VAL A 78 10.79 20.97 -8.89
N PRO A 79 11.58 22.04 -9.02
CA PRO A 79 12.90 21.95 -9.61
C PRO A 79 13.84 21.11 -8.74
N SER A 80 14.70 20.33 -9.39
CA SER A 80 15.48 19.21 -8.82
C SER A 80 16.27 19.54 -7.54
N TRP A 81 16.70 20.79 -7.38
CA TRP A 81 17.46 21.28 -6.23
C TRP A 81 16.67 21.36 -4.91
N LYS A 82 15.33 21.29 -4.93
CA LYS A 82 14.51 21.20 -3.69
C LYS A 82 14.19 19.77 -3.24
N LYS A 83 14.59 18.74 -4.00
CA LYS A 83 14.27 17.33 -3.70
C LYS A 83 15.23 16.66 -2.71
N GLY A 84 16.22 17.39 -2.17
CA GLY A 84 17.21 16.88 -1.23
C GLY A 84 17.14 17.57 0.13
N SER A 85 16.17 17.21 0.96
CA SER A 85 16.27 17.37 2.43
C SER A 85 15.19 16.55 3.13
N PHE A 86 15.39 15.24 3.17
CA PHE A 86 14.78 14.38 4.17
C PHE A 86 15.92 13.56 4.77
N THR A 87 16.69 14.21 5.64
CA THR A 87 17.44 13.56 6.72
C THR A 87 16.64 13.74 7.99
#